data_AF-A0A4S4GML5-F1
#
_entry.id   AF-A0A4S4GML5-F1
#
_cell.length_a   1.000
_cell.length_b   1.000
_cell.length_c   1.000
_cell.angle_alpha   90.00
_cell.angle_beta   90.00
_cell.angle_gamma   90.00
#
_symmetry.space_group_name_H-M   'P 1'
#
loop_
_entity.id
_entity.type
_entity.pdbx_description
1 polymer ?
#
loop_
_entity_poly.entity_id
_entity_poly.type
_entity_poly.pdbx_seq_one_letter_code
_entity_poly.pdbx_strand_id
1 'polypeptide(L)'
;MNIPIIRHIFVIAGITWAIVLSSCGRDVNSIADPHFDTNGAPLDTIVELFSPKLPESAKLYVETSGSMNGFFRANQANNFKKTVWSVFSGVAPITDGNVYTMSNGGDIDTPVTLGNFRNSMNAGAFVSNSSTHVPAMLHNIIENIDTSKNEVAILVSDMKYSPMGKTAAPELLQYQEQIRNVIGVHSNVSLSFVCANSEFLNPNGSVAEANSPYYFIIIGNSENVAAMRNNIARWCEATNSYVESGDMAMNYHTPNYTIENVKNGMLSSEYPKNLITVFDREVSDTCSFIVRVDMTGYPWSAVNADILKDCFKAKAAYGSSVDVELLTDEDHLVDDHVYKGEFKRRSYADFLVKLYNVALDDEVVEWTFTNKPFDGRYLMDFNTIINADQENDLSGSFSFNKFIKGCFNARLNTFDEIPVRILVSSYQ
;
A
#
# COMPACT_ATOMS: atom_id res chain seq x y z
N MET A 1 -38.41 87.79 -24.11
CA MET A 1 -37.33 87.63 -23.11
C MET A 1 -36.70 86.26 -23.36
N ASN A 2 -35.40 86.27 -23.67
CA ASN A 2 -34.38 85.21 -23.58
C ASN A 2 -34.55 83.84 -24.27
N ILE A 3 -33.92 83.75 -25.46
CA ILE A 3 -32.75 82.91 -25.87
C ILE A 3 -32.87 81.36 -25.90
N PRO A 4 -32.31 80.68 -26.95
CA PRO A 4 -32.58 79.29 -27.37
C PRO A 4 -31.42 78.31 -27.10
N ILE A 5 -31.63 76.98 -27.22
CA ILE A 5 -30.52 76.01 -27.45
C ILE A 5 -30.97 74.87 -28.39
N ILE A 6 -30.37 74.86 -29.59
CA ILE A 6 -30.19 73.70 -30.48
C ILE A 6 -29.00 72.91 -29.94
N ARG A 7 -29.07 71.57 -29.84
CA ARG A 7 -27.97 70.64 -30.22
C ARG A 7 -28.31 69.16 -30.00
N HIS A 8 -28.32 68.43 -31.11
CA HIS A 8 -27.82 67.06 -31.30
C HIS A 8 -28.53 65.91 -30.54
N ILE A 9 -29.57 65.36 -31.19
CA ILE A 9 -29.96 63.95 -31.03
C ILE A 9 -29.57 63.26 -32.34
N PHE A 10 -28.30 62.87 -32.44
CA PHE A 10 -27.81 61.87 -33.37
C PHE A 10 -26.72 61.11 -32.64
N VAL A 11 -26.75 59.79 -32.75
CA VAL A 11 -25.78 58.81 -32.22
C VAL A 11 -25.97 58.40 -30.75
N ILE A 12 -27.08 57.73 -30.43
CA ILE A 12 -27.15 56.74 -29.34
C ILE A 12 -27.68 55.42 -29.89
N ALA A 13 -26.96 54.88 -30.89
CA ALA A 13 -27.26 53.56 -31.47
C ALA A 13 -25.99 52.82 -31.91
N GLY A 14 -24.80 53.18 -31.38
CA GLY A 14 -23.54 52.70 -31.96
C GLY A 14 -22.37 52.42 -31.01
N ILE A 15 -22.57 52.33 -29.69
CA ILE A 15 -21.46 52.03 -28.74
C ILE A 15 -21.78 50.88 -27.75
N THR A 16 -22.95 50.24 -27.84
CA THR A 16 -23.24 49.01 -27.08
C THR A 16 -23.09 47.71 -27.89
N TRP A 17 -22.54 47.80 -29.11
CA TRP A 17 -22.32 46.66 -30.01
C TRP A 17 -20.84 46.46 -30.39
N ALA A 18 -19.91 46.94 -29.55
CA ALA A 18 -18.46 46.85 -29.78
C ALA A 18 -17.65 46.24 -28.62
N ILE A 19 -18.31 45.52 -27.68
CA ILE A 19 -17.64 44.65 -26.69
C ILE A 19 -18.00 43.16 -26.91
N VAL A 20 -18.77 42.84 -27.95
CA VAL A 20 -19.14 41.45 -28.31
C VAL A 20 -18.48 41.00 -29.61
N LEU A 21 -17.28 41.52 -29.90
CA LEU A 21 -16.46 41.04 -31.01
C LEU A 21 -15.10 40.60 -30.45
N SER A 22 -14.88 39.29 -30.58
CA SER A 22 -13.65 38.51 -30.35
C SER A 22 -13.21 38.19 -28.92
N SER A 23 -14.12 37.70 -28.07
CA SER A 23 -13.79 36.47 -27.34
C SER A 23 -14.59 35.34 -27.98
N CYS A 24 -14.16 34.88 -29.17
CA CYS A 24 -14.32 33.45 -29.42
C CYS A 24 -13.57 32.82 -28.25
N GLY A 25 -14.29 32.26 -27.28
CA GLY A 25 -13.66 31.58 -26.14
C GLY A 25 -12.67 30.61 -26.75
N ARG A 26 -11.38 30.84 -26.50
CA ARG A 26 -10.36 29.89 -26.94
C ARG A 26 -10.62 28.64 -26.12
N ASP A 27 -10.55 27.50 -26.78
CA ASP A 27 -10.67 26.21 -26.10
C ASP A 27 -9.60 26.14 -25.02
N VAL A 28 -9.97 25.68 -23.82
CA VAL A 28 -9.02 25.44 -22.72
C VAL A 28 -8.03 24.34 -23.10
N ASN A 29 -8.46 23.40 -23.95
CA ASN A 29 -7.59 22.48 -24.65
C ASN A 29 -7.29 23.00 -26.07
N SER A 30 -6.48 24.06 -26.18
CA SER A 30 -6.15 24.68 -27.46
C SER A 30 -5.19 23.85 -28.33
N ILE A 31 -4.47 22.91 -27.71
CA ILE A 31 -3.60 21.93 -28.39
C ILE A 31 -4.39 20.72 -28.95
N ALA A 32 -5.70 20.64 -28.68
CA ALA A 32 -6.59 19.57 -29.09
C ALA A 32 -6.07 18.17 -28.69
N ASP A 33 -5.52 18.05 -27.47
CA ASP A 33 -5.11 16.75 -26.93
C ASP A 33 -6.33 15.82 -26.85
N PRO A 34 -6.26 14.59 -27.39
CA PRO A 34 -7.41 13.71 -27.51
C PRO A 34 -7.96 13.20 -26.16
N HIS A 35 -7.20 13.35 -25.07
CA HIS A 35 -7.62 12.92 -23.73
C HIS A 35 -8.38 14.00 -22.97
N PHE A 36 -8.60 15.18 -23.55
CA PHE A 36 -9.35 16.27 -22.96
C PHE A 36 -10.39 16.85 -23.94
N ASP A 37 -11.54 17.26 -23.43
CA ASP A 37 -12.52 17.98 -24.25
C ASP A 37 -12.09 19.45 -24.44
N THR A 38 -12.87 20.22 -25.19
CA THR A 38 -12.57 21.63 -25.48
C THR A 38 -12.50 22.50 -24.22
N ASN A 39 -13.16 22.11 -23.13
CA ASN A 39 -13.16 22.81 -21.84
C ASN A 39 -12.07 22.29 -20.88
N GLY A 40 -11.22 21.36 -21.33
CA GLY A 40 -10.19 20.74 -20.52
C GLY A 40 -10.71 19.64 -19.59
N ALA A 41 -11.94 19.17 -19.77
CA ALA A 41 -12.45 18.03 -19.03
C ALA A 41 -11.74 16.74 -19.49
N PRO A 42 -11.26 15.88 -18.59
CA PRO A 42 -10.64 14.63 -19.00
C PRO A 42 -11.67 13.71 -19.69
N LEU A 43 -11.34 13.25 -20.90
CA LEU A 43 -12.12 12.32 -21.72
C LEU A 43 -11.71 10.86 -21.49
N ASP A 44 -10.45 10.63 -21.12
CA ASP A 44 -10.01 9.32 -20.66
C ASP A 44 -10.60 9.05 -19.28
N THR A 45 -11.63 8.21 -19.23
CA THR A 45 -12.28 7.83 -17.99
C THR A 45 -11.60 6.66 -17.30
N ILE A 46 -11.15 6.94 -16.07
CA ILE A 46 -10.84 6.06 -14.93
C ILE A 46 -9.44 5.44 -14.97
N VAL A 47 -8.46 6.28 -14.61
CA VAL A 47 -7.33 5.78 -13.83
C VAL A 47 -7.90 5.18 -12.54
N GLU A 48 -7.67 3.89 -12.32
CA GLU A 48 -8.06 3.24 -11.07
C GLU A 48 -7.11 3.70 -9.97
N LEU A 49 -7.68 4.25 -8.90
CA LEU A 49 -6.90 4.75 -7.78
C LEU A 49 -6.86 3.70 -6.69
N PHE A 50 -5.67 3.31 -6.28
CA PHE A 50 -5.50 2.45 -5.14
C PHE A 50 -5.80 3.19 -3.84
N SER A 51 -6.68 2.59 -3.06
CA SER A 51 -7.01 3.06 -1.74
C SER A 51 -7.22 1.87 -0.81
N PRO A 52 -6.48 1.77 0.31
CA PRO A 52 -6.66 0.67 1.25
C PRO A 52 -8.08 0.72 1.83
N LYS A 53 -8.78 -0.42 1.81
CA LYS A 53 -10.16 -0.56 2.27
C LYS A 53 -10.26 -1.72 3.25
N LEU A 54 -10.85 -1.49 4.42
CA LEU A 54 -11.07 -2.59 5.38
C LEU A 54 -11.89 -3.72 4.73
N PRO A 55 -11.54 -4.99 4.99
CA PRO A 55 -12.31 -6.14 4.51
C PRO A 55 -13.71 -6.18 5.12
N GLU A 56 -14.62 -6.89 4.44
CA GLU A 56 -15.97 -7.14 4.96
C GLU A 56 -15.98 -8.28 5.99
N SER A 57 -15.12 -9.29 5.80
CA SER A 57 -14.91 -10.36 6.77
C SER A 57 -13.44 -10.79 6.84
N ALA A 58 -13.05 -11.42 7.95
CA ALA A 58 -11.74 -12.00 8.15
C ALA A 58 -11.80 -13.40 8.78
N LYS A 59 -10.91 -14.29 8.33
CA LYS A 59 -10.69 -15.62 8.93
C LYS A 59 -9.33 -15.67 9.62
N LEU A 60 -9.32 -16.18 10.85
CA LEU A 60 -8.14 -16.24 11.70
C LEU A 60 -7.53 -17.64 11.70
N TYR A 61 -6.29 -17.76 11.24
CA TYR A 61 -5.55 -19.01 11.19
C TYR A 61 -4.32 -18.94 12.09
N VAL A 62 -4.00 -20.06 12.74
CA VAL A 62 -2.80 -20.19 13.57
C VAL A 62 -2.14 -21.52 13.33
N GLU A 63 -0.86 -21.48 12.96
CA GLU A 63 -0.01 -22.66 12.91
C GLU A 63 0.30 -23.16 14.33
N THR A 64 0.16 -24.46 14.56
CA THR A 64 0.45 -25.08 15.87
C THR A 64 1.48 -26.21 15.76
N SER A 65 2.54 -26.00 14.96
CA SER A 65 3.63 -26.96 14.76
C SER A 65 4.59 -27.01 15.96
N GLY A 66 5.57 -27.92 15.91
CA GLY A 66 6.54 -28.07 16.98
C GLY A 66 7.48 -26.87 17.17
N SER A 67 7.77 -26.13 16.10
CA SER A 67 8.58 -24.92 16.17
C SER A 67 7.86 -23.80 16.94
N MET A 68 6.53 -23.76 16.90
CA MET A 68 5.71 -22.78 17.63
C MET A 68 5.61 -23.03 19.15
N ASN A 69 6.04 -24.20 19.65
CA ASN A 69 5.84 -24.61 21.05
C ASN A 69 6.42 -23.63 22.08
N GLY A 70 7.52 -22.95 21.76
CA GLY A 70 8.13 -21.98 22.67
C GLY A 70 7.30 -20.72 22.87
N PHE A 71 6.47 -20.35 21.90
CA PHE A 71 5.52 -19.25 22.01
C PHE A 71 4.28 -19.65 22.83
N PHE A 72 3.88 -20.92 22.78
CA PHE A 72 2.69 -21.44 23.47
C PHE A 72 2.95 -21.95 24.90
N ARG A 73 4.14 -21.81 25.49
CA ARG A 73 4.44 -22.40 26.81
C ARG A 73 3.39 -22.10 27.89
N ALA A 74 2.89 -23.15 28.54
CA ALA A 74 1.82 -23.06 29.51
C ALA A 74 2.12 -22.10 30.66
N ASN A 75 1.15 -21.25 31.01
CA ASN A 75 1.18 -20.34 32.15
C ASN A 75 2.36 -19.35 32.18
N GLN A 76 2.99 -19.12 31.03
CA GLN A 76 4.01 -18.09 30.85
C GLN A 76 3.46 -16.99 29.94
N ALA A 77 3.70 -15.74 30.34
CA ALA A 77 3.44 -14.58 29.50
C ALA A 77 4.65 -14.37 28.57
N ASN A 78 4.37 -13.96 27.34
CA ASN A 78 5.35 -13.47 26.38
C ASN A 78 4.65 -12.48 25.44
N ASN A 79 5.43 -11.76 24.64
CA ASN A 79 4.86 -10.78 23.71
C ASN A 79 4.01 -11.44 22.62
N PHE A 80 4.32 -12.65 22.17
CA PHE A 80 3.54 -13.39 21.18
C PHE A 80 2.07 -13.51 21.60
N LYS A 81 1.81 -14.04 22.79
CA LYS A 81 0.44 -14.23 23.29
C LYS A 81 -0.30 -12.91 23.45
N LYS A 82 0.41 -11.87 23.90
CA LYS A 82 -0.14 -10.52 24.04
C LYS A 82 -0.52 -9.94 22.68
N THR A 83 0.40 -9.95 21.72
CA THR A 83 0.22 -9.39 20.37
C THR A 83 -0.84 -10.14 19.58
N VAL A 84 -0.76 -11.47 19.52
CA VAL A 84 -1.76 -12.29 18.80
C VAL A 84 -3.16 -12.08 19.39
N TRP A 85 -3.29 -12.01 20.71
CA TRP A 85 -4.58 -11.69 21.33
C TRP A 85 -5.06 -10.28 20.99
N SER A 86 -4.19 -9.27 21.07
CA SER A 86 -4.53 -7.88 20.72
C SER A 86 -5.00 -7.76 19.26
N VAL A 87 -4.29 -8.38 18.33
CA VAL A 87 -4.69 -8.42 16.92
C VAL A 87 -6.02 -9.13 16.75
N PHE A 88 -6.15 -10.38 17.22
CA PHE A 88 -7.35 -11.18 17.01
C PHE A 88 -8.60 -10.58 17.66
N SER A 89 -8.47 -10.04 18.87
CA SER A 89 -9.58 -9.34 19.54
C SER A 89 -9.91 -8.00 18.86
N GLY A 90 -8.92 -7.30 18.31
CA GLY A 90 -9.11 -6.07 17.55
C GLY A 90 -9.84 -6.28 16.22
N VAL A 91 -9.61 -7.42 15.55
CA VAL A 91 -10.31 -7.76 14.30
C VAL A 91 -11.58 -8.61 14.51
N ALA A 92 -11.85 -9.07 15.73
CA ALA A 92 -13.04 -9.89 16.04
C ALA A 92 -14.39 -9.35 15.53
N PRO A 93 -14.65 -8.02 15.45
CA PRO A 93 -15.92 -7.51 14.92
C PRO A 93 -16.21 -7.88 13.46
N ILE A 94 -15.19 -8.28 12.68
CA ILE A 94 -15.32 -8.68 11.28
C ILE A 94 -15.02 -10.18 11.07
N THR A 95 -14.89 -10.98 12.12
CA THR A 95 -14.68 -12.43 12.00
C THR A 95 -15.96 -13.19 12.30
N ASP A 96 -15.96 -14.50 12.02
CA ASP A 96 -17.02 -15.42 12.44
C ASP A 96 -16.92 -15.83 13.93
N GLY A 97 -16.02 -15.21 14.69
CA GLY A 97 -15.75 -15.50 16.10
C GLY A 97 -14.88 -16.74 16.34
N ASN A 98 -14.35 -17.37 15.29
CA ASN A 98 -13.52 -18.57 15.38
C ASN A 98 -12.06 -18.32 15.03
N VAL A 99 -11.22 -19.26 15.48
CA VAL A 99 -9.82 -19.41 15.10
C VAL A 99 -9.63 -20.83 14.58
N TYR A 100 -9.03 -20.92 13.40
CA TYR A 100 -8.75 -22.14 12.68
C TYR A 100 -7.30 -22.54 12.94
N THR A 101 -7.07 -23.60 13.73
CA THR A 101 -5.71 -24.12 13.90
C THR A 101 -5.32 -24.95 12.70
N MET A 102 -4.03 -24.95 12.38
CA MET A 102 -3.48 -25.74 11.28
C MET A 102 -2.30 -26.55 11.78
N SER A 103 -2.41 -27.88 11.64
CA SER A 103 -1.41 -28.84 12.11
C SER A 103 -0.91 -29.76 10.98
N ASN A 104 0.23 -30.43 11.22
CA ASN A 104 0.76 -31.68 10.63
C ASN A 104 0.83 -31.93 9.10
N GLY A 105 0.09 -31.22 8.26
CA GLY A 105 0.07 -31.41 6.80
C GLY A 105 -0.46 -30.22 6.02
N GLY A 106 -0.90 -29.18 6.73
CA GLY A 106 -1.51 -27.99 6.16
C GLY A 106 -3.03 -28.04 6.09
N ASP A 107 -3.65 -29.07 6.66
CA ASP A 107 -5.09 -29.15 6.82
C ASP A 107 -5.59 -28.16 7.89
N ILE A 108 -6.82 -27.70 7.71
CA ILE A 108 -7.52 -26.85 8.65
C ILE A 108 -8.20 -27.76 9.68
N ASP A 109 -7.81 -27.63 10.95
CA ASP A 109 -8.42 -28.39 12.04
C ASP A 109 -9.85 -27.89 12.34
N THR A 110 -10.54 -28.58 13.25
CA THR A 110 -11.84 -28.10 13.74
C THR A 110 -11.69 -26.72 14.40
N PRO A 111 -12.46 -25.70 13.97
CA PRO A 111 -12.34 -24.35 14.51
C PRO A 111 -12.66 -24.30 16.00
N VAL A 112 -11.95 -23.43 16.71
CA VAL A 112 -12.21 -23.11 18.12
C VAL A 112 -12.71 -21.67 18.23
N THR A 113 -13.61 -21.41 19.18
CA THR A 113 -14.04 -20.02 19.42
C THR A 113 -12.86 -19.18 19.90
N LEU A 114 -12.88 -17.87 19.62
CA LEU A 114 -11.81 -16.95 19.99
C LEU A 114 -11.49 -16.98 21.51
N GLY A 115 -12.51 -17.13 22.35
CA GLY A 115 -12.32 -17.28 23.80
C GLY A 115 -11.62 -18.60 24.19
N ASN A 116 -11.99 -19.71 23.54
CA ASN A 116 -11.34 -21.00 23.76
C ASN A 116 -9.90 -21.00 23.25
N PHE A 117 -9.65 -20.36 22.09
CA PHE A 117 -8.30 -20.16 21.58
C PHE A 117 -7.40 -19.45 22.61
N ARG A 118 -7.87 -18.33 23.19
CA ARG A 118 -7.13 -17.61 24.23
C ARG A 118 -6.81 -18.50 25.44
N ASN A 119 -7.78 -19.28 25.91
CA ASN A 119 -7.59 -20.17 27.04
C ASN A 119 -6.55 -21.26 26.71
N SER A 120 -6.67 -21.91 25.54
CA SER A 120 -5.73 -22.91 25.05
C SER A 120 -4.32 -22.37 24.85
N MET A 121 -4.18 -21.16 24.31
CA MET A 121 -2.91 -20.46 24.13
C MET A 121 -2.22 -20.18 25.49
N ASN A 122 -2.98 -19.76 26.50
CA ASN A 122 -2.43 -19.50 27.83
C ASN A 122 -2.12 -20.78 28.60
N ALA A 123 -2.95 -21.81 28.45
CA ALA A 123 -2.73 -23.13 29.05
C ALA A 123 -1.64 -23.96 28.35
N GLY A 124 -1.14 -23.50 27.20
CA GLY A 124 -0.17 -24.23 26.38
C GLY A 124 -0.70 -25.56 25.86
N ALA A 125 -1.96 -25.56 25.41
CA ALA A 125 -2.62 -26.73 24.85
C ALA A 125 -2.21 -27.03 23.39
N PHE A 126 -1.60 -26.06 22.71
CA PHE A 126 -1.07 -26.21 21.35
C PHE A 126 0.36 -26.73 21.42
N VAL A 127 0.50 -28.04 21.64
CA VAL A 127 1.80 -28.72 21.64
C VAL A 127 1.81 -29.75 20.52
N SER A 128 2.73 -29.58 19.57
CA SER A 128 2.97 -30.56 18.53
C SER A 128 4.45 -30.96 18.48
N ASN A 129 4.76 -32.16 18.03
CA ASN A 129 6.12 -32.58 17.67
C ASN A 129 6.27 -32.69 16.15
N SER A 130 5.33 -32.10 15.42
CA SER A 130 5.21 -32.24 13.98
C SER A 130 5.94 -31.17 13.20
N SER A 131 6.22 -31.53 11.96
CA SER A 131 6.84 -30.69 10.96
C SER A 131 5.80 -29.76 10.29
N THR A 132 6.26 -28.68 9.67
CA THR A 132 5.42 -27.63 9.08
C THR A 132 5.39 -27.73 7.55
N HIS A 133 4.20 -27.66 6.96
CA HIS A 133 4.01 -27.67 5.50
C HIS A 133 3.28 -26.41 5.02
N VAL A 134 3.97 -25.27 5.08
CA VAL A 134 3.42 -23.95 4.69
C VAL A 134 2.79 -23.93 3.30
N PRO A 135 3.31 -24.60 2.24
CA PRO A 135 2.68 -24.51 0.92
C PRO A 135 1.26 -25.09 0.89
N ALA A 136 0.99 -26.19 1.61
CA ALA A 136 -0.38 -26.72 1.71
C ALA A 136 -1.24 -25.85 2.62
N MET A 137 -0.71 -25.31 3.72
CA MET A 137 -1.45 -24.36 4.56
C MET A 137 -1.93 -23.17 3.73
N LEU A 138 -1.01 -22.59 2.95
CA LEU A 138 -1.30 -21.46 2.08
C LEU A 138 -2.36 -21.81 1.04
N HIS A 139 -2.21 -22.95 0.36
CA HIS A 139 -3.20 -23.42 -0.61
C HIS A 139 -4.59 -23.58 0.02
N ASN A 140 -4.68 -24.30 1.14
CA ASN A 140 -5.95 -24.55 1.82
C ASN A 140 -6.59 -23.26 2.33
N ILE A 141 -5.81 -22.29 2.83
CA ILE A 141 -6.32 -20.98 3.24
C ILE A 141 -6.90 -20.23 2.04
N ILE A 142 -6.18 -20.19 0.91
CA ILE A 142 -6.63 -19.49 -0.30
C ILE A 142 -7.93 -20.10 -0.82
N GLU A 143 -8.04 -21.44 -0.86
CA GLU A 143 -9.25 -22.15 -1.28
C GLU A 143 -10.45 -21.92 -0.33
N ASN A 144 -10.19 -21.47 0.91
CA ASN A 144 -11.22 -21.24 1.91
C ASN A 144 -11.64 -19.78 2.05
N ILE A 145 -11.04 -18.82 1.32
CA ILE A 145 -11.46 -17.42 1.36
C ILE A 145 -12.26 -17.01 0.13
N ASP A 146 -13.27 -16.17 0.32
CA ASP A 146 -14.06 -15.59 -0.78
C ASP A 146 -13.64 -14.14 -1.08
N THR A 147 -12.63 -13.97 -1.93
CA THR A 147 -12.13 -12.65 -2.28
C THR A 147 -13.14 -11.79 -3.05
N SER A 148 -14.16 -12.40 -3.68
CA SER A 148 -15.24 -11.64 -4.33
C SER A 148 -16.12 -10.88 -3.33
N LYS A 149 -16.09 -11.30 -2.05
CA LYS A 149 -16.77 -10.66 -0.92
C LYS A 149 -15.82 -9.85 -0.05
N ASN A 150 -14.65 -9.46 -0.56
CA ASN A 150 -13.66 -8.70 0.21
C ASN A 150 -13.27 -9.41 1.53
N GLU A 151 -13.25 -10.75 1.54
CA GLU A 151 -12.78 -11.55 2.68
C GLU A 151 -11.25 -11.64 2.67
N VAL A 152 -10.66 -11.60 3.87
CA VAL A 152 -9.21 -11.83 4.07
C VAL A 152 -8.96 -13.00 5.01
N ALA A 153 -7.81 -13.66 4.85
CA ALA A 153 -7.26 -14.57 5.84
C ALA A 153 -6.05 -13.94 6.54
N ILE A 154 -5.89 -14.25 7.83
CA ILE A 154 -4.73 -13.87 8.64
C ILE A 154 -4.16 -15.14 9.25
N LEU A 155 -2.98 -15.57 8.82
CA LEU A 155 -2.25 -16.71 9.35
C LEU A 155 -1.13 -16.25 10.28
N VAL A 156 -1.07 -16.80 11.50
CA VAL A 156 0.06 -16.63 12.42
C VAL A 156 0.98 -17.85 12.34
N SER A 157 2.25 -17.65 12.01
CA SER A 157 3.25 -18.71 11.81
C SER A 157 4.67 -18.19 12.07
N ASP A 158 5.59 -19.02 12.56
CA ASP A 158 7.02 -18.67 12.62
C ASP A 158 7.74 -18.89 11.27
N MET A 159 7.02 -19.42 10.29
CA MET A 159 7.46 -19.71 8.93
C MET A 159 8.73 -20.57 8.90
N LYS A 160 8.84 -21.53 9.83
CA LYS A 160 9.91 -22.53 9.85
C LYS A 160 9.47 -23.80 9.14
N TYR A 161 9.75 -23.86 7.84
CA TYR A 161 9.58 -25.08 7.07
C TYR A 161 10.55 -26.16 7.54
N SER A 162 10.00 -27.31 7.92
CA SER A 162 10.74 -28.49 8.37
C SER A 162 10.12 -29.72 7.71
N PRO A 163 10.75 -30.34 6.71
CA PRO A 163 10.34 -31.64 6.20
C PRO A 163 11.00 -32.71 7.04
N MET A 164 10.21 -33.65 7.53
CA MET A 164 10.68 -34.75 8.39
C MET A 164 11.95 -35.46 7.82
N GLY A 165 13.11 -35.20 8.41
CA GLY A 165 14.31 -36.06 8.32
C GLY A 165 15.15 -36.02 7.03
N LYS A 166 15.16 -34.91 6.28
CA LYS A 166 15.93 -34.76 5.02
C LYS A 166 16.88 -33.54 5.03
N THR A 167 17.77 -33.45 4.05
CA THR A 167 18.79 -32.38 3.97
C THR A 167 18.16 -31.02 3.62
N ALA A 168 18.44 -30.01 4.44
CA ALA A 168 17.69 -28.75 4.45
C ALA A 168 17.78 -27.90 3.15
N ALA A 169 18.88 -27.95 2.40
CA ALA A 169 19.09 -27.04 1.26
C ALA A 169 18.30 -27.38 -0.04
N PRO A 170 18.28 -28.64 -0.55
CA PRO A 170 17.44 -29.00 -1.69
C PRO A 170 15.95 -28.79 -1.43
N GLU A 171 15.50 -29.00 -0.20
CA GLU A 171 14.09 -28.87 0.18
C GLU A 171 13.64 -27.42 0.23
N LEU A 172 14.52 -26.48 0.56
CA LEU A 172 14.24 -25.04 0.50
C LEU A 172 14.02 -24.53 -0.94
N LEU A 173 14.66 -25.13 -1.94
CA LEU A 173 14.40 -24.79 -3.34
C LEU A 173 13.06 -25.34 -3.81
N GLN A 174 12.76 -26.61 -3.49
CA GLN A 174 11.44 -27.20 -3.77
C GLN A 174 10.32 -26.42 -3.06
N TYR A 175 10.55 -26.01 -1.82
CA TYR A 175 9.64 -25.14 -1.06
C TYR A 175 9.36 -23.83 -1.79
N GLN A 176 10.40 -23.13 -2.26
CA GLN A 176 10.25 -21.91 -3.05
C GLN A 176 9.42 -22.15 -4.33
N GLU A 177 9.66 -23.25 -5.04
CA GLU A 177 8.89 -23.62 -6.24
C GLU A 177 7.43 -23.95 -5.92
N GLN A 178 7.16 -24.63 -4.81
CA GLN A 178 5.79 -24.93 -4.38
C GLN A 178 5.03 -23.67 -4.02
N ILE A 179 5.63 -22.75 -3.25
CA ILE A 179 5.04 -21.43 -2.96
C ILE A 179 4.74 -20.70 -4.27
N ARG A 180 5.71 -20.67 -5.20
CA ARG A 180 5.52 -20.05 -6.52
C ARG A 180 4.31 -20.63 -7.25
N ASN A 181 4.18 -21.95 -7.28
CA ASN A 181 3.09 -22.62 -7.99
C ASN A 181 1.73 -22.37 -7.33
N VAL A 182 1.66 -22.36 -5.98
CA VAL A 182 0.42 -22.02 -5.25
C VAL A 182 -0.01 -20.60 -5.59
N ILE A 183 0.88 -19.61 -5.50
CA ILE A 183 0.53 -18.22 -5.83
C ILE A 183 0.22 -18.06 -7.32
N GLY A 184 0.94 -18.74 -8.20
CA GLY A 184 0.76 -18.66 -9.65
C GLY A 184 -0.61 -19.16 -10.13
N VAL A 185 -1.19 -20.17 -9.47
CA VAL A 185 -2.53 -20.68 -9.79
C VAL A 185 -3.64 -19.76 -9.26
N HIS A 186 -3.39 -19.03 -8.17
CA HIS A 186 -4.35 -18.11 -7.57
C HIS A 186 -4.04 -16.66 -7.95
N SER A 187 -4.31 -16.31 -9.21
CA SER A 187 -3.94 -15.00 -9.77
C SER A 187 -4.69 -13.80 -9.16
N ASN A 188 -5.76 -14.06 -8.41
CA ASN A 188 -6.61 -13.06 -7.79
C ASN A 188 -6.25 -12.73 -6.32
N VAL A 189 -5.29 -13.43 -5.71
CA VAL A 189 -4.93 -13.19 -4.30
C VAL A 189 -3.62 -12.43 -4.17
N SER A 190 -3.63 -11.38 -3.38
CA SER A 190 -2.45 -10.65 -2.92
C SER A 190 -2.07 -11.10 -1.51
N LEU A 191 -0.80 -10.88 -1.16
CA LEU A 191 -0.24 -11.27 0.12
C LEU A 191 0.52 -10.12 0.75
N SER A 192 0.47 -10.05 2.06
CA SER A 192 1.40 -9.24 2.85
C SER A 192 1.85 -10.02 4.07
N PHE A 193 2.95 -9.57 4.66
CA PHE A 193 3.34 -10.02 5.99
C PHE A 193 3.55 -8.84 6.94
N VAL A 194 3.34 -9.11 8.22
CA VAL A 194 3.86 -8.31 9.33
C VAL A 194 4.74 -9.24 10.17
N CYS A 195 6.02 -8.92 10.27
CA CYS A 195 6.97 -9.58 11.15
C CYS A 195 6.88 -8.97 12.55
N ALA A 196 6.80 -9.84 13.56
CA ALA A 196 6.87 -9.48 14.95
C ALA A 196 7.82 -10.39 15.72
N ASN A 197 8.38 -9.89 16.82
CA ASN A 197 9.26 -10.65 17.69
C ASN A 197 8.64 -10.89 19.07
N SER A 198 9.04 -11.99 19.70
CA SER A 198 8.66 -12.34 21.06
C SER A 198 9.71 -13.21 21.72
N GLU A 199 9.67 -13.26 23.05
CA GLU A 199 10.40 -14.25 23.81
C GLU A 199 9.94 -15.66 23.45
N PHE A 200 10.89 -16.51 23.06
CA PHE A 200 10.73 -17.95 22.90
C PHE A 200 11.14 -18.65 24.18
N LEU A 201 10.27 -19.51 24.72
CA LEU A 201 10.45 -20.07 26.06
C LEU A 201 10.80 -21.56 26.04
N ASN A 202 11.76 -21.93 26.89
CA ASN A 202 12.09 -23.33 27.18
C ASN A 202 10.95 -24.02 27.96
N PRO A 203 10.92 -25.37 28.03
CA PRO A 203 9.92 -26.11 28.81
C PRO A 203 9.87 -25.71 30.30
N ASN A 204 10.99 -25.28 30.86
CA ASN A 204 11.10 -24.81 32.24
C ASN A 204 10.64 -23.35 32.43
N GLY A 205 10.20 -22.66 31.37
CA GLY A 205 9.76 -21.27 31.37
C GLY A 205 10.88 -20.23 31.25
N SER A 206 12.15 -20.62 31.18
CA SER A 206 13.24 -19.68 30.94
C SER A 206 13.23 -19.18 29.49
N VAL A 207 13.65 -17.93 29.27
CA VAL A 207 13.82 -17.37 27.92
C VAL A 207 14.96 -18.13 27.21
N ALA A 208 14.64 -18.71 26.06
CA ALA A 208 15.60 -19.37 25.17
C ALA A 208 16.15 -18.39 24.13
N GLU A 209 15.28 -17.53 23.61
CA GLU A 209 15.58 -16.42 22.71
C GLU A 209 14.66 -15.25 23.06
N ALA A 210 15.19 -14.04 23.15
CA ALA A 210 14.41 -12.86 23.53
C ALA A 210 13.62 -12.29 22.34
N ASN A 211 14.15 -12.42 21.12
CA ASN A 211 13.62 -11.80 19.92
C ASN A 211 13.37 -12.83 18.82
N SER A 212 12.60 -13.87 19.13
CA SER A 212 12.27 -14.90 18.14
C SER A 212 11.16 -14.41 17.20
N PRO A 213 11.35 -14.48 15.88
CA PRO A 213 10.41 -13.94 14.91
C PRO A 213 9.20 -14.84 14.70
N TYR A 214 8.08 -14.21 14.42
CA TYR A 214 6.87 -14.81 13.88
C TYR A 214 6.15 -13.80 12.97
N TYR A 215 5.24 -14.30 12.15
CA TYR A 215 4.65 -13.55 11.05
C TYR A 215 3.13 -13.65 11.09
N PHE A 216 2.49 -12.51 10.82
CA PHE A 216 1.11 -12.47 10.34
C PHE A 216 1.14 -12.44 8.83
N ILE A 217 0.77 -13.54 8.17
CA ILE A 217 0.59 -13.61 6.72
C ILE A 217 -0.86 -13.27 6.40
N ILE A 218 -1.07 -12.27 5.55
CA ILE A 218 -2.38 -11.71 5.23
C ILE A 218 -2.65 -11.99 3.76
N ILE A 219 -3.82 -12.54 3.44
CA ILE A 219 -4.16 -13.04 2.10
C ILE A 219 -5.56 -12.53 1.71
N GLY A 220 -5.73 -11.99 0.50
CA GLY A 220 -7.00 -11.47 -0.01
C GLY A 220 -6.80 -10.50 -1.18
N ASN A 221 -7.74 -9.57 -1.43
CA ASN A 221 -7.56 -8.49 -2.43
C ASN A 221 -6.56 -7.44 -1.94
N SER A 222 -5.85 -6.79 -2.86
CA SER A 222 -4.79 -5.80 -2.57
C SER A 222 -5.21 -4.73 -1.55
N GLU A 223 -6.38 -4.12 -1.73
CA GLU A 223 -6.87 -3.02 -0.89
C GLU A 223 -7.14 -3.50 0.54
N ASN A 224 -7.70 -4.72 0.67
CA ASN A 224 -8.04 -5.33 1.95
C ASN A 224 -6.79 -5.81 2.69
N VAL A 225 -5.87 -6.44 1.97
CA VAL A 225 -4.59 -6.90 2.49
C VAL A 225 -3.77 -5.71 3.00
N ALA A 226 -3.66 -4.62 2.23
CA ALA A 226 -2.94 -3.41 2.64
C ALA A 226 -3.57 -2.77 3.90
N ALA A 227 -4.90 -2.65 3.94
CA ALA A 227 -5.60 -2.12 5.11
C ALA A 227 -5.36 -2.98 6.36
N MET A 228 -5.44 -4.30 6.21
CA MET A 228 -5.25 -5.24 7.31
C MET A 228 -3.79 -5.29 7.78
N ARG A 229 -2.81 -5.29 6.87
CA ARG A 229 -1.37 -5.20 7.20
C ARG A 229 -1.08 -3.98 8.06
N ASN A 230 -1.57 -2.81 7.65
CA ASN A 230 -1.38 -1.59 8.44
C ASN A 230 -2.07 -1.64 9.80
N ASN A 231 -3.24 -2.27 9.91
CA ASN A 231 -3.92 -2.44 11.18
C ASN A 231 -3.12 -3.37 12.12
N ILE A 232 -2.67 -4.51 11.61
CA ILE A 232 -1.87 -5.50 12.36
C ILE A 232 -0.51 -4.91 12.78
N ALA A 233 0.20 -4.25 11.86
CA ALA A 233 1.49 -3.63 12.14
C ALA A 233 1.42 -2.70 13.36
N ARG A 234 0.31 -1.98 13.50
CA ARG A 234 0.12 -1.05 14.61
C ARG A 234 -0.25 -1.73 15.91
N TRP A 235 -1.04 -2.81 15.86
CA TRP A 235 -1.18 -3.66 17.04
C TRP A 235 0.17 -4.19 17.50
N CYS A 236 1.04 -4.59 16.56
CA CYS A 236 2.40 -5.01 16.86
C CYS A 236 3.24 -3.87 17.47
N GLU A 237 3.15 -2.64 16.99
CA GLU A 237 3.80 -1.47 17.61
C GLU A 237 3.29 -1.21 19.02
N ALA A 238 1.96 -1.18 19.20
CA ALA A 238 1.33 -0.94 20.50
C ALA A 238 1.70 -2.02 21.54
N THR A 239 2.13 -3.19 21.09
CA THR A 239 2.64 -4.27 21.94
C THR A 239 4.16 -4.35 22.03
N ASN A 240 4.90 -3.43 21.39
CA ASN A 240 6.36 -3.42 21.28
C ASN A 240 6.93 -4.70 20.65
N SER A 241 6.25 -5.23 19.64
CA SER A 241 6.66 -6.46 18.94
C SER A 241 6.93 -6.27 17.46
N TYR A 242 6.58 -5.13 16.85
CA TYR A 242 6.78 -4.91 15.41
C TYR A 242 8.26 -4.95 15.01
N VAL A 243 8.54 -5.54 13.84
CA VAL A 243 9.89 -5.59 13.25
C VAL A 243 9.88 -5.02 11.83
N GLU A 244 9.05 -5.56 10.95
CA GLU A 244 9.04 -5.22 9.51
C GLU A 244 7.70 -5.63 8.89
N SER A 245 7.36 -5.05 7.74
CA SER A 245 6.24 -5.51 6.91
C SER A 245 6.59 -5.46 5.43
N GLY A 246 5.91 -6.27 4.64
CA GLY A 246 6.15 -6.36 3.21
C GLY A 246 4.96 -6.91 2.45
N ASP A 247 4.99 -6.67 1.15
CA ASP A 247 3.90 -6.92 0.23
C ASP A 247 4.37 -7.77 -0.93
N MET A 248 3.53 -8.72 -1.36
CA MET A 248 3.77 -9.59 -2.50
C MET A 248 2.50 -9.75 -3.33
N ALA A 249 2.66 -9.75 -4.65
CA ALA A 249 1.55 -9.95 -5.58
C ALA A 249 0.41 -8.92 -5.44
N MET A 250 0.70 -7.72 -4.94
CA MET A 250 -0.23 -6.60 -4.84
C MET A 250 -0.48 -5.95 -6.20
N ASN A 251 -1.72 -5.52 -6.43
CA ASN A 251 -2.03 -4.54 -7.46
C ASN A 251 -2.29 -3.19 -6.79
N TYR A 252 -1.36 -2.25 -6.94
CA TYR A 252 -1.48 -0.90 -6.39
C TYR A 252 -2.02 0.11 -7.38
N HIS A 253 -2.49 -0.34 -8.56
CA HIS A 253 -3.08 0.53 -9.57
C HIS A 253 -2.27 1.83 -9.75
N THR A 254 -2.94 2.98 -9.83
CA THR A 254 -2.31 4.28 -9.60
C THR A 254 -2.50 4.73 -8.16
N PRO A 255 -1.48 5.27 -7.47
CA PRO A 255 -1.67 5.81 -6.12
C PRO A 255 -2.72 6.92 -6.10
N ASN A 256 -3.56 6.96 -5.05
CA ASN A 256 -4.39 8.13 -4.83
C ASN A 256 -3.52 9.38 -4.59
N TYR A 257 -3.94 10.52 -5.13
CA TYR A 257 -3.16 11.75 -5.10
C TYR A 257 -4.03 13.01 -5.09
N THR A 258 -3.41 14.14 -4.79
CA THR A 258 -3.97 15.49 -4.86
C THR A 258 -2.96 16.46 -5.45
N ILE A 259 -3.44 17.54 -6.10
CA ILE A 259 -2.59 18.63 -6.57
C ILE A 259 -2.70 19.80 -5.57
N GLU A 260 -1.56 20.31 -5.12
CA GLU A 260 -1.47 21.39 -4.15
C GLU A 260 -0.48 22.46 -4.59
N ASN A 261 -0.56 23.65 -3.96
CA ASN A 261 0.45 24.72 -4.07
C ASN A 261 0.83 25.10 -5.51
N VAL A 262 -0.17 25.20 -6.40
CA VAL A 262 0.03 25.66 -7.78
C VAL A 262 0.55 27.09 -7.78
N LYS A 263 1.64 27.34 -8.51
CA LYS A 263 2.25 28.65 -8.76
C LYS A 263 2.30 28.91 -10.25
N ASN A 264 2.00 30.16 -10.62
CA ASN A 264 1.84 30.60 -12.00
C ASN A 264 0.77 29.77 -12.74
N GLY A 265 -0.43 29.74 -12.17
CA GLY A 265 -1.58 28.98 -12.67
C GLY A 265 -2.62 28.85 -11.57
N MET A 266 -3.82 28.36 -11.93
CA MET A 266 -4.94 28.15 -11.03
C MET A 266 -5.51 26.76 -11.22
N LEU A 267 -5.53 25.97 -10.15
CA LEU A 267 -6.16 24.65 -10.15
C LEU A 267 -7.66 24.77 -10.38
N SER A 268 -8.20 24.02 -11.34
CA SER A 268 -9.64 23.97 -11.59
C SER A 268 -10.40 23.38 -10.41
N SER A 269 -11.49 24.03 -9.99
CA SER A 269 -12.40 23.48 -8.98
C SER A 269 -13.25 22.32 -9.52
N GLU A 270 -13.49 22.29 -10.83
CA GLU A 270 -14.28 21.25 -11.48
C GLU A 270 -13.43 20.01 -11.75
N TYR A 271 -12.14 20.20 -12.09
CA TYR A 271 -11.20 19.13 -12.40
C TYR A 271 -9.90 19.23 -11.56
N PRO A 272 -9.98 19.10 -10.22
CA PRO A 272 -8.89 19.40 -9.28
C PRO A 272 -7.70 18.42 -9.32
N LYS A 273 -7.75 17.41 -10.19
CA LYS A 273 -6.70 16.41 -10.38
C LYS A 273 -6.08 16.42 -11.78
N ASN A 274 -6.64 17.20 -12.70
CA ASN A 274 -6.34 17.07 -14.13
C ASN A 274 -6.23 18.41 -14.87
N LEU A 275 -6.64 19.54 -14.28
CA LEU A 275 -6.64 20.82 -14.99
C LEU A 275 -6.08 21.97 -14.15
N ILE A 276 -5.04 22.60 -14.68
CA ILE A 276 -4.50 23.89 -14.25
C ILE A 276 -4.76 24.89 -15.38
N THR A 277 -5.31 26.05 -15.04
CA THR A 277 -5.71 27.12 -15.97
C THR A 277 -4.91 28.39 -15.69
N VAL A 278 -5.05 29.41 -16.53
CA VAL A 278 -4.47 30.75 -16.32
C VAL A 278 -2.95 30.70 -16.09
N PHE A 279 -2.25 29.80 -16.77
CA PHE A 279 -0.79 29.83 -16.83
C PHE A 279 -0.33 31.09 -17.59
N ASP A 280 0.48 31.92 -16.93
CA ASP A 280 0.95 33.18 -17.52
C ASP A 280 2.46 33.13 -17.82
N ARG A 281 2.77 32.95 -19.11
CA ARG A 281 4.15 32.91 -19.61
C ARG A 281 4.89 34.25 -19.49
N GLU A 282 4.17 35.37 -19.41
CA GLU A 282 4.77 36.70 -19.26
C GLU A 282 5.21 36.95 -17.81
N VAL A 283 4.54 36.32 -16.84
CA VAL A 283 4.90 36.39 -15.41
C VAL A 283 6.07 35.47 -15.08
N SER A 284 6.05 34.24 -15.59
CA SER A 284 7.14 33.29 -15.47
C SER A 284 7.06 32.24 -16.58
N ASP A 285 8.21 31.81 -17.07
CA ASP A 285 8.32 30.69 -18.01
C ASP A 285 8.03 29.32 -17.38
N THR A 286 7.77 29.29 -16.06
CA THR A 286 7.62 28.07 -15.26
C THR A 286 6.26 28.06 -14.55
N CYS A 287 5.52 26.97 -14.71
CA CYS A 287 4.39 26.60 -13.86
C CYS A 287 4.87 25.51 -12.89
N SER A 288 4.55 25.62 -11.60
CA SER A 288 4.93 24.59 -10.63
C SER A 288 3.79 24.21 -9.71
N PHE A 289 3.73 22.95 -9.32
CA PHE A 289 2.68 22.42 -8.45
C PHE A 289 3.20 21.19 -7.71
N ILE A 290 2.59 20.87 -6.57
CA ILE A 290 2.91 19.68 -5.78
C ILE A 290 1.90 18.60 -6.12
N VAL A 291 2.39 17.42 -6.49
CA VAL A 291 1.60 16.19 -6.51
C VAL A 291 1.84 15.47 -5.18
N ARG A 292 0.83 15.51 -4.31
CA ARG A 292 0.83 14.79 -3.03
C ARG A 292 0.24 13.40 -3.24
N VAL A 293 1.07 12.38 -3.13
CA VAL A 293 0.69 10.96 -3.24
C VAL A 293 0.33 10.41 -1.85
N ASP A 294 -0.81 9.73 -1.73
CA ASP A 294 -1.23 9.06 -0.50
C ASP A 294 -0.44 7.75 -0.32
N MET A 295 0.41 7.73 0.69
CA MET A 295 1.28 6.60 1.01
C MET A 295 0.71 5.69 2.11
N THR A 296 -0.53 5.94 2.55
CA THR A 296 -1.14 5.23 3.68
C THR A 296 -1.26 3.73 3.43
N GLY A 297 -1.51 3.31 2.19
CA GLY A 297 -1.70 1.91 1.80
C GLY A 297 -0.40 1.09 1.62
N TYR A 298 0.79 1.68 1.76
CA TYR A 298 2.06 1.02 1.45
C TYR A 298 2.80 0.56 2.72
N PRO A 299 3.70 -0.44 2.67
CA PRO A 299 4.50 -0.88 3.82
C PRO A 299 5.27 0.27 4.48
N TRP A 300 5.58 0.19 5.78
CA TRP A 300 6.29 1.29 6.47
C TRP A 300 7.67 1.55 5.90
N SER A 301 8.47 0.51 5.72
CA SER A 301 9.81 0.61 5.16
C SER A 301 9.84 1.13 3.72
N ALA A 302 8.75 0.93 2.96
CA ALA A 302 8.60 1.46 1.60
C ALA A 302 8.39 2.98 1.58
N VAL A 303 7.86 3.54 2.67
CA VAL A 303 7.69 4.97 2.82
C VAL A 303 8.99 5.55 3.37
N ASN A 304 9.97 5.72 2.48
CA ASN A 304 11.30 6.23 2.78
C ASN A 304 11.75 7.16 1.65
N ALA A 305 12.32 8.32 1.97
CA ALA A 305 12.68 9.34 0.98
C ALA A 305 13.70 8.82 -0.08
N ASP A 306 14.66 7.99 0.32
CA ASP A 306 15.64 7.39 -0.59
C ASP A 306 15.02 6.41 -1.58
N ILE A 307 13.90 5.80 -1.22
CA ILE A 307 13.13 4.91 -2.09
C ILE A 307 12.22 5.73 -2.99
N LEU A 308 11.50 6.70 -2.41
CA LEU A 308 10.43 7.44 -3.08
C LEU A 308 10.93 8.38 -4.19
N LYS A 309 12.17 8.88 -4.09
CA LYS A 309 12.76 9.76 -5.11
C LYS A 309 12.80 9.13 -6.51
N ASP A 310 12.88 7.80 -6.59
CA ASP A 310 12.95 7.06 -7.85
C ASP A 310 11.58 6.51 -8.31
N CYS A 311 10.52 6.68 -7.50
CA CYS A 311 9.19 6.12 -7.77
C CYS A 311 8.35 6.97 -8.71
N PHE A 312 8.46 8.30 -8.64
CA PHE A 312 7.63 9.23 -9.40
C PHE A 312 8.38 9.74 -10.63
N LYS A 313 7.76 9.63 -11.80
CA LYS A 313 8.32 10.13 -13.06
C LYS A 313 7.29 10.99 -13.77
N ALA A 314 7.71 12.15 -14.27
CA ALA A 314 6.87 13.02 -15.08
C ALA A 314 7.59 13.45 -16.35
N LYS A 315 6.81 13.76 -17.39
CA LYS A 315 7.27 14.30 -18.66
C LYS A 315 6.20 15.22 -19.25
N ALA A 316 6.60 16.10 -20.16
CA ALA A 316 5.69 16.87 -21.01
C ALA A 316 5.38 16.09 -22.30
N ALA A 317 4.20 16.31 -22.89
CA ALA A 317 3.76 15.64 -24.11
C ALA A 317 4.14 16.40 -25.39
N TYR A 318 4.16 17.73 -25.35
CA TYR A 318 4.24 18.61 -26.53
C TYR A 318 5.52 19.45 -26.61
N GLY A 319 6.61 18.95 -26.00
CA GLY A 319 7.97 19.48 -26.20
C GLY A 319 8.46 20.45 -25.12
N SER A 320 7.66 20.71 -24.09
CA SER A 320 8.12 21.41 -22.88
C SER A 320 9.08 20.54 -22.05
N SER A 321 9.62 21.09 -20.96
CA SER A 321 10.50 20.37 -20.03
C SER A 321 9.84 20.24 -18.65
N VAL A 322 10.08 19.11 -17.98
CA VAL A 322 9.54 18.83 -16.64
C VAL A 322 10.67 18.37 -15.72
N ASP A 323 10.81 19.05 -14.59
CA ASP A 323 11.64 18.61 -13.48
C ASP A 323 10.75 18.13 -12.32
N VAL A 324 11.21 17.07 -11.64
CA VAL A 324 10.57 16.52 -10.45
C VAL A 324 11.55 16.56 -9.29
N GLU A 325 11.09 17.03 -8.14
CA GLU A 325 11.84 17.06 -6.89
C GLU A 325 10.98 16.47 -5.76
N LEU A 326 11.49 15.44 -5.07
CA LEU A 326 10.84 14.95 -3.85
C LEU A 326 11.06 15.98 -2.74
N LEU A 327 9.98 16.54 -2.20
CA LEU A 327 10.02 17.50 -1.09
C LEU A 327 9.85 16.84 0.28
N THR A 328 9.62 15.54 0.31
CA THR A 328 9.38 14.78 1.54
C THR A 328 10.70 14.42 2.21
N ASP A 329 10.92 14.94 3.42
CA ASP A 329 12.03 14.52 4.28
C ASP A 329 11.62 13.33 5.17
N GLU A 330 12.59 12.76 5.91
CA GLU A 330 12.34 11.61 6.80
C GLU A 330 11.35 11.93 7.93
N ASP A 331 11.25 13.20 8.34
CA ASP A 331 10.39 13.65 9.43
C ASP A 331 8.92 13.90 8.99
N HIS A 332 8.66 14.06 7.69
CA HIS A 332 7.32 14.18 7.10
C HIS A 332 6.62 12.84 6.88
N LEU A 333 7.33 11.73 7.07
CA LEU A 333 6.81 10.39 6.83
C LEU A 333 6.19 9.85 8.12
N VAL A 334 4.85 9.85 8.12
CA VAL A 334 3.96 9.26 9.14
C VAL A 334 3.65 10.21 10.32
N ASP A 335 2.40 10.68 10.38
CA ASP A 335 1.85 11.25 11.62
C ASP A 335 1.35 10.11 12.49
N ASP A 336 1.98 9.95 13.65
CA ASP A 336 1.87 8.75 14.46
C ASP A 336 0.70 8.82 15.47
N HIS A 337 -0.17 7.82 15.35
CA HIS A 337 -1.04 7.23 16.38
C HIS A 337 -2.14 8.06 17.06
N VAL A 338 -2.18 9.39 16.94
CA VAL A 338 -3.16 10.21 17.68
C VAL A 338 -3.74 11.35 16.84
N TYR A 339 -4.18 11.07 15.61
CA TYR A 339 -5.14 12.00 15.00
C TYR A 339 -6.53 11.74 15.59
N LYS A 340 -6.95 12.61 16.53
CA LYS A 340 -8.31 12.64 17.11
C LYS A 340 -8.74 11.39 17.88
N GLY A 341 -7.80 10.67 18.51
CA GLY A 341 -8.11 9.47 19.31
C GLY A 341 -8.48 8.23 18.49
N GLU A 342 -8.23 8.25 17.17
CA GLU A 342 -8.41 7.09 16.30
C GLU A 342 -7.09 6.38 16.07
N PHE A 343 -7.10 5.06 16.18
CA PHE A 343 -6.01 4.23 15.71
C PHE A 343 -6.05 4.23 14.16
N LYS A 344 -5.62 5.32 13.50
CA LYS A 344 -5.36 5.39 12.03
C LYS A 344 -3.92 5.83 11.70
N ARG A 345 -3.33 5.28 10.62
CA ARG A 345 -2.06 5.74 10.02
C ARG A 345 -2.41 6.71 8.89
N ARG A 346 -1.64 7.77 8.73
CA ARG A 346 -1.66 8.62 7.54
C ARG A 346 -0.24 8.89 7.09
N SER A 347 -0.01 8.82 5.79
CA SER A 347 1.30 9.06 5.21
C SER A 347 1.13 9.63 3.81
N TYR A 348 2.01 10.54 3.41
CA TYR A 348 2.00 11.11 2.07
C TYR A 348 3.42 11.36 1.58
N ALA A 349 3.56 11.51 0.26
CA ALA A 349 4.79 11.92 -0.40
C ALA A 349 4.50 13.08 -1.34
N ASP A 350 5.18 14.20 -1.13
CA ASP A 350 5.03 15.43 -1.89
C ASP A 350 6.13 15.53 -2.96
N PHE A 351 5.70 15.53 -4.22
CA PHE A 351 6.56 15.71 -5.40
C PHE A 351 6.30 17.08 -6.02
N LEU A 352 7.31 17.95 -6.02
CA LEU A 352 7.26 19.20 -6.74
C LEU A 352 7.52 18.95 -8.23
N VAL A 353 6.53 19.29 -9.04
CA VAL A 353 6.60 19.25 -10.50
C VAL A 353 6.81 20.68 -11.00
N LYS A 354 7.86 20.90 -11.80
CA LYS A 354 8.15 22.18 -12.47
C LYS A 354 8.06 21.97 -13.96
N LEU A 355 7.05 22.57 -14.59
CA LEU A 355 6.87 22.61 -16.04
C LEU A 355 7.43 23.94 -16.56
N TYR A 356 8.37 23.89 -17.50
CA TYR A 356 9.03 25.08 -18.04
C TYR A 356 9.37 24.93 -19.53
N ASN A 357 9.82 26.03 -20.15
CA ASN A 357 10.04 26.11 -21.60
C ASN A 357 8.79 25.77 -22.42
N VAL A 358 7.61 26.21 -21.97
CA VAL A 358 6.34 25.87 -22.62
C VAL A 358 6.24 26.55 -23.98
N ALA A 359 6.30 25.75 -25.04
CA ALA A 359 6.37 26.24 -26.42
C ALA A 359 5.00 26.63 -27.01
N LEU A 360 3.92 26.04 -26.51
CA LEU A 360 2.55 26.26 -26.93
C LEU A 360 1.76 27.03 -25.85
N ASP A 361 0.50 27.35 -26.12
CA ASP A 361 -0.36 28.00 -25.13
C ASP A 361 -0.76 27.04 -24.01
N ASP A 362 -0.82 25.74 -24.30
CA ASP A 362 -1.10 24.69 -23.32
C ASP A 362 -0.08 23.55 -23.44
N GLU A 363 0.01 22.73 -22.40
CA GLU A 363 0.85 21.53 -22.33
C GLU A 363 0.20 20.46 -21.46
N VAL A 364 0.55 19.19 -21.69
CA VAL A 364 0.11 18.06 -20.86
C VAL A 364 1.31 17.50 -20.12
N VAL A 365 1.21 17.49 -18.79
CA VAL A 365 2.13 16.76 -17.92
C VAL A 365 1.59 15.34 -17.74
N GLU A 366 2.37 14.36 -18.16
CA GLU A 366 2.11 12.94 -17.94
C GLU A 366 3.01 12.43 -16.81
N TRP A 367 2.44 11.78 -15.79
CA TRP A 367 3.23 11.16 -14.73
C TRP A 367 2.79 9.73 -14.40
N THR A 368 3.75 8.93 -13.93
CA THR A 368 3.56 7.55 -13.46
C THR A 368 4.25 7.35 -12.12
N PHE A 369 3.81 6.31 -11.41
CA PHE A 369 4.41 5.87 -10.15
C PHE A 369 4.80 4.39 -10.22
N THR A 370 5.96 4.01 -9.69
CA THR A 370 6.43 2.61 -9.73
C THR A 370 7.02 2.13 -8.41
N ASN A 371 6.86 0.84 -8.14
CA ASN A 371 7.42 0.08 -7.01
C ASN A 371 8.70 -0.69 -7.28
N LYS A 372 9.35 -0.52 -8.44
CA LYS A 372 10.68 -1.13 -8.62
C LYS A 372 11.62 -0.93 -7.41
N PRO A 373 11.51 0.16 -6.61
CA PRO A 373 12.29 0.27 -5.39
C PRO A 373 11.66 -0.36 -4.11
N PHE A 374 10.40 -0.83 -4.10
CA PHE A 374 9.78 -1.50 -2.93
C PHE A 374 10.02 -3.02 -2.90
N ASP A 375 10.06 -3.68 -4.06
CA ASP A 375 10.14 -5.14 -4.12
C ASP A 375 11.46 -5.66 -3.53
N GLY A 376 11.37 -6.37 -2.41
CA GLY A 376 12.52 -7.02 -1.76
C GLY A 376 13.49 -6.06 -1.06
N ARG A 377 13.12 -4.79 -0.85
CA ARG A 377 13.89 -3.85 -0.01
C ARG A 377 13.37 -3.85 1.41
N TYR A 378 14.04 -4.61 2.26
CA TYR A 378 13.76 -4.66 3.69
C TYR A 378 14.93 -4.09 4.50
N LEU A 379 14.66 -3.74 5.77
CA LEU A 379 15.69 -3.34 6.71
C LEU A 379 16.78 -4.42 6.85
N MET A 380 18.02 -4.00 7.11
CA MET A 380 19.17 -4.90 7.24
C MET A 380 18.96 -5.95 8.33
N ASP A 381 18.40 -5.56 9.48
CA ASP A 381 18.11 -6.47 10.58
C ASP A 381 17.08 -7.53 10.18
N PHE A 382 16.05 -7.13 9.43
CA PHE A 382 15.09 -8.08 8.89
C PHE A 382 15.71 -9.03 7.86
N ASN A 383 16.61 -8.53 7.00
CA ASN A 383 17.36 -9.39 6.09
C ASN A 383 18.19 -10.43 6.85
N THR A 384 18.77 -10.09 8.00
CA THR A 384 19.46 -11.05 8.86
C THR A 384 18.50 -12.13 9.38
N ILE A 385 17.33 -11.72 9.89
CA ILE A 385 16.31 -12.63 10.42
C ILE A 385 15.88 -13.69 9.38
N ILE A 386 15.59 -13.26 8.15
CA ILE A 386 15.03 -14.16 7.11
C ILE A 386 16.08 -15.02 6.41
N ASN A 387 17.37 -14.74 6.63
CA ASN A 387 18.50 -15.48 6.05
C ASN A 387 19.16 -16.40 7.09
N ALA A 388 18.49 -16.74 8.18
CA ALA A 388 18.98 -17.72 9.13
C ALA A 388 19.36 -19.04 8.42
N ASP A 389 20.53 -19.58 8.74
CA ASP A 389 21.11 -20.73 8.03
C ASP A 389 20.64 -22.09 8.56
N GLN A 390 20.01 -22.13 9.74
CA GLN A 390 19.61 -23.36 10.42
C GLN A 390 18.14 -23.32 10.86
N GLU A 391 17.44 -24.43 10.72
CA GLU A 391 16.05 -24.61 11.15
C GLU A 391 15.84 -24.32 12.64
N ASN A 392 16.79 -24.74 13.47
CA ASN A 392 16.73 -24.59 14.92
C ASN A 392 17.24 -23.23 15.44
N ASP A 393 17.65 -22.31 14.55
CA ASP A 393 18.01 -20.95 14.94
C ASP A 393 16.75 -20.22 15.42
N LEU A 394 16.68 -19.96 16.73
CA LEU A 394 15.52 -19.31 17.33
C LEU A 394 15.47 -17.81 17.03
N SER A 395 16.59 -17.19 16.63
CA SER A 395 16.70 -15.75 16.36
C SER A 395 16.27 -15.37 14.93
N GLY A 396 16.00 -16.36 14.08
CA GLY A 396 15.62 -16.13 12.69
C GLY A 396 14.67 -17.18 12.12
N SER A 397 14.34 -17.02 10.84
CA SER A 397 13.41 -17.88 10.11
C SER A 397 14.03 -18.45 8.86
N PHE A 398 14.52 -19.69 8.99
CA PHE A 398 15.26 -20.45 7.99
C PHE A 398 14.62 -20.48 6.58
N SER A 399 13.29 -20.51 6.50
CA SER A 399 12.59 -20.70 5.22
C SER A 399 11.92 -19.44 4.67
N PHE A 400 11.87 -18.35 5.44
CA PHE A 400 11.03 -17.20 5.06
C PHE A 400 11.56 -16.44 3.85
N ASN A 401 12.88 -16.29 3.68
CA ASN A 401 13.43 -15.70 2.45
C ASN A 401 13.04 -16.53 1.20
N LYS A 402 12.97 -17.85 1.31
CA LYS A 402 12.56 -18.73 0.21
C LYS A 402 11.06 -18.61 -0.07
N PHE A 403 10.25 -18.37 0.95
CA PHE A 403 8.84 -18.04 0.80
C PHE A 403 8.65 -16.73 0.02
N ILE A 404 9.33 -15.66 0.44
CA ILE A 404 9.29 -14.34 -0.24
C ILE A 404 9.72 -14.46 -1.70
N LYS A 405 10.85 -15.14 -1.97
CA LYS A 405 11.33 -15.40 -3.33
C LYS A 405 10.34 -16.21 -4.15
N GLY A 406 9.66 -17.17 -3.54
CA GLY A 406 8.62 -17.96 -4.19
C GLY A 406 7.46 -17.07 -4.65
N CYS A 407 7.02 -16.16 -3.77
CA CYS A 407 5.96 -15.19 -4.08
C CYS A 407 6.37 -14.25 -5.23
N PHE A 408 7.54 -13.62 -5.17
CA PHE A 408 8.00 -12.71 -6.23
C PHE A 408 8.27 -13.42 -7.56
N ASN A 409 8.72 -14.67 -7.53
CA ASN A 409 8.87 -15.48 -8.74
C ASN A 409 7.53 -15.87 -9.36
N ALA A 410 6.42 -15.80 -8.61
CA ALA A 410 5.08 -16.06 -9.12
C ALA A 410 4.46 -14.79 -9.69
N ARG A 411 4.47 -13.70 -8.89
CA ARG A 411 3.90 -12.42 -9.28
C ARG A 411 4.57 -11.28 -8.50
N LEU A 412 5.05 -10.29 -9.25
CA LEU A 412 5.54 -9.03 -8.69
C LEU A 412 4.38 -8.16 -8.24
N ASN A 413 4.67 -7.17 -7.39
CA ASN A 413 3.72 -6.10 -7.14
C ASN A 413 3.62 -5.22 -8.41
N THR A 414 2.43 -4.73 -8.75
CA THR A 414 2.17 -3.98 -9.98
C THR A 414 1.57 -2.61 -9.72
N PHE A 415 1.84 -1.69 -10.64
CA PHE A 415 1.26 -0.34 -10.73
C PHE A 415 0.76 -0.17 -12.16
N ASP A 416 -0.25 0.67 -12.35
CA ASP A 416 -0.75 0.95 -13.68
C ASP A 416 0.31 1.73 -14.47
N GLU A 417 0.56 1.28 -15.70
CA GLU A 417 1.53 1.93 -16.60
C GLU A 417 0.90 3.11 -17.37
N ILE A 418 -0.42 3.24 -17.34
CA ILE A 418 -1.15 4.34 -17.97
C ILE A 418 -0.87 5.61 -17.17
N PRO A 419 -0.27 6.64 -17.76
CA PRO A 419 0.07 7.85 -17.04
C PRO A 419 -1.18 8.63 -16.65
N VAL A 420 -1.11 9.27 -15.48
CA VAL A 420 -2.01 10.35 -15.13
C VAL A 420 -1.66 11.57 -15.96
N ARG A 421 -2.68 12.26 -16.48
CA ARG A 421 -2.53 13.45 -17.32
C ARG A 421 -3.08 14.68 -16.64
N ILE A 422 -2.29 15.74 -16.65
CA ILE A 422 -2.65 17.06 -16.15
C ILE A 422 -2.48 18.05 -17.30
N LEU A 423 -3.58 18.64 -17.76
CA LEU A 423 -3.57 19.75 -18.71
C LEU A 423 -3.21 21.04 -17.96
N VAL A 424 -2.19 21.74 -18.44
CA VAL A 424 -1.80 23.07 -18.00
C VAL A 424 -2.10 24.04 -19.14
N SER A 425 -3.08 24.92 -18.94
CA SER A 425 -3.57 25.83 -19.97
C SER A 425 -3.35 27.29 -19.61
N SER A 426 -3.09 28.11 -20.64
CA SER A 426 -3.10 29.58 -20.51
C SER A 426 -4.52 30.16 -20.45
N TYR A 427 -5.55 29.37 -20.72
CA TYR A 427 -6.96 29.77 -20.83
C TYR A 427 -7.78 29.28 -19.63
N GLN A 428 -9.00 29.79 -19.49
CA GLN A 428 -9.96 29.44 -18.43
C GLN A 428 -11.35 29.18 -19.00
#